data_AF-A0AAW9IYL9-F1
#
_entry.id   AF-A0AAW9IYL9-F1
#
_cell.length_a   1.000
_cell.length_b   1.000
_cell.length_c   1.000
_cell.angle_alpha   90.00
_cell.angle_beta   90.00
_cell.angle_gamma   90.00
#
_symmetry.space_group_name_H-M   'P 1'
#
loop_
_entity.id
_entity.type
_entity.pdbx_description
1 polymer ?
#
loop_
_entity_poly.entity_id
_entity_poly.type
_entity_poly.pdbx_seq_one_letter_code
_entity_poly.pdbx_strand_id
1 'polypeptide(L)'
;VLIEVGDTKVICTASIEDKVPPFLKGQGEGWITAEYNMLPRSTGTRKVRDIARLKLDGRTMEIQRLIGRALRSVMDLKALGEKTIWIDCDVIQADGGTRTASITGAFVALVDAINKLHKEKPFDVYQIRSFVSATSVGIV
;
A
#
# COMPACT_ATOMS: atom_id res chain seq x y z
N VAL A 1 10.42 -1.81 -2.00
CA VAL A 1 10.51 -1.01 -3.24
C VAL A 1 10.72 0.44 -2.88
N LEU A 2 11.66 1.14 -3.53
CA LEU A 2 11.78 2.60 -3.46
C LEU A 2 11.27 3.15 -4.79
N ILE A 3 10.22 3.98 -4.75
CA ILE A 3 9.73 4.69 -5.93
C ILE A 3 10.14 6.16 -5.85
N GLU A 4 10.65 6.67 -6.98
CA GLU A 4 11.02 8.06 -7.16
C GLU A 4 10.22 8.64 -8.34
N VAL A 5 9.52 9.76 -8.10
CA VAL A 5 8.78 10.52 -9.11
C VAL A 5 9.23 11.97 -8.98
N GLY A 6 10.27 12.35 -9.72
CA GLY A 6 10.99 13.60 -9.46
C GLY A 6 11.55 13.61 -8.03
N ASP A 7 11.28 14.69 -7.30
CA ASP A 7 11.71 14.84 -5.91
C ASP A 7 10.82 14.12 -4.89
N THR A 8 9.72 13.50 -5.32
CA THR A 8 8.90 12.67 -4.45
C THR A 8 9.48 11.27 -4.35
N LYS A 9 9.83 10.85 -3.13
CA LYS A 9 10.39 9.53 -2.81
C LYS A 9 9.58 8.82 -1.75
N VAL A 10 9.15 7.60 -2.07
CA VAL A 10 8.32 6.76 -1.18
C VAL A 10 8.91 5.36 -1.08
N ILE A 11 9.07 4.89 0.15
CA ILE A 11 9.38 3.48 0.43
C ILE A 11 8.07 2.72 0.52
N CYS A 12 7.91 1.71 -0.30
CA CYS A 12 6.76 0.81 -0.32
C CYS A 12 7.20 -0.60 0.08
N THR A 13 6.59 -1.16 1.12
CA THR A 13 6.80 -2.55 1.58
C THR A 13 5.51 -3.34 1.52
N ALA A 14 5.64 -4.65 1.41
CA ALA A 14 4.53 -5.59 1.46
C ALA A 14 4.90 -6.74 2.40
N SER A 15 4.12 -6.91 3.46
CA SER A 15 4.31 -7.93 4.49
C SER A 15 3.12 -8.89 4.49
N ILE A 16 3.36 -10.19 4.44
CA ILE A 16 2.31 -11.21 4.43
C ILE A 16 2.17 -11.79 5.84
N GLU A 17 0.94 -11.84 6.34
CA GLU A 17 0.61 -12.48 7.61
C GLU A 17 -0.46 -13.56 7.43
N ASP A 18 -0.29 -14.69 8.12
CA ASP A 18 -1.23 -15.82 8.14
C ASP A 18 -2.42 -15.57 9.09
N LYS A 19 -3.06 -14.43 8.94
CA LYS A 19 -4.27 -14.05 9.66
C LYS A 19 -5.13 -13.14 8.78
N VAL A 20 -6.41 -13.08 9.09
CA VAL A 20 -7.37 -12.16 8.44
C VAL A 20 -8.11 -11.34 9.49
N PRO A 21 -8.68 -10.17 9.11
CA PRO A 21 -9.58 -9.43 9.99
C PRO A 21 -10.73 -10.30 10.52
N PRO A 22 -11.28 -10.03 11.72
CA PRO A 22 -12.32 -10.86 12.32
C PRO A 22 -13.55 -11.10 11.43
N PHE A 23 -13.92 -10.12 10.60
CA PHE A 23 -15.07 -10.22 9.69
C PHE A 23 -14.83 -11.13 8.47
N LEU A 24 -13.59 -11.56 8.19
CA LEU A 24 -13.23 -12.48 7.10
C LEU A 24 -12.83 -13.87 7.59
N LYS A 25 -12.73 -14.07 8.91
CA LYS A 25 -12.30 -15.35 9.47
C LYS A 25 -13.27 -16.48 9.08
N GLY A 26 -12.75 -17.54 8.48
CA GLY A 26 -13.53 -18.69 8.02
C GLY A 26 -14.20 -18.50 6.65
N GLN A 27 -13.98 -17.37 5.98
CA GLN A 27 -14.55 -17.11 4.65
C GLN A 27 -13.64 -17.59 3.51
N GLY A 28 -12.42 -18.04 3.81
CA GLY A 28 -11.46 -18.47 2.80
C GLY A 28 -10.96 -17.34 1.89
N GLU A 29 -11.16 -16.08 2.31
CA GLU A 29 -10.80 -14.89 1.53
C GLU A 29 -9.71 -14.09 2.25
N GLY A 30 -8.75 -13.64 1.47
CA GLY A 30 -7.64 -12.83 1.95
C GLY A 30 -7.98 -11.35 2.04
N TRP A 31 -7.02 -10.58 2.54
CA TRP A 31 -7.18 -9.15 2.71
C TRP A 31 -5.93 -8.39 2.33
N ILE A 32 -6.12 -7.14 1.89
CA ILE A 32 -5.02 -6.19 1.72
C ILE A 32 -5.40 -4.97 2.53
N THR A 33 -4.49 -4.45 3.34
CA THR A 33 -4.64 -3.17 4.01
C THR A 33 -3.38 -2.35 3.84
N ALA A 34 -3.48 -1.03 3.99
CA ALA A 34 -2.37 -0.14 3.78
C ALA A 34 -2.21 0.86 4.92
N GLU A 35 -0.97 1.07 5.32
CA GLU A 35 -0.52 2.17 6.15
C GLU A 35 0.25 3.18 5.29
N TYR A 36 0.02 4.45 5.59
CA TYR A 36 0.67 5.56 4.90
C TYR A 36 1.16 6.52 5.96
N ASN A 37 2.40 6.94 5.83
CA ASN A 37 2.98 7.91 6.73
C ASN A 37 3.92 8.84 5.99
N MET A 38 4.13 10.02 6.56
CA MET A 38 5.10 10.99 6.07
C MET A 38 6.09 11.30 7.17
N LEU A 39 7.38 11.14 6.88
CA LEU A 39 8.41 11.53 7.82
C LEU A 39 8.30 13.04 8.14
N PRO A 40 8.60 13.47 9.38
CA PRO A 40 8.47 14.86 9.79
C PRO A 40 9.13 15.89 8.86
N ARG A 41 10.24 15.55 8.22
CA ARG A 41 10.98 16.44 7.32
C ARG A 41 10.90 16.01 5.84
N SER A 42 9.87 15.25 5.48
CA SER A 42 9.62 14.92 4.07
C SER A 42 9.17 16.14 3.25
N THR A 43 8.54 17.13 3.89
CA THR A 43 8.06 18.38 3.26
C THR A 43 8.93 19.59 3.62
N GLY A 44 8.78 20.68 2.86
CA GLY A 44 9.46 21.96 3.08
C GLY A 44 9.26 22.55 4.49
N THR A 45 8.13 22.27 5.15
CA THR A 45 7.88 22.56 6.58
C THR A 45 7.83 21.26 7.39
N ARG A 46 8.21 21.30 8.68
CA ARG A 46 8.24 20.10 9.51
C ARG A 46 6.82 19.67 9.90
N LYS A 47 6.40 18.48 9.51
CA LYS A 47 5.17 17.82 10.00
C LYS A 47 5.41 17.23 11.39
N VAL A 48 4.46 17.43 12.31
CA VAL A 48 4.47 16.75 13.62
C VAL A 48 4.06 15.29 13.44
N ARG A 49 4.68 14.35 14.15
CA ARG A 49 4.29 12.94 14.11
C ARG A 49 2.88 12.74 14.67
N ASP A 50 2.10 11.87 14.05
CA ASP A 50 0.71 11.59 14.46
C ASP A 50 0.65 11.00 15.90
N ILE A 51 1.66 10.23 16.31
CA ILE A 51 1.82 9.74 17.70
C ILE A 51 1.84 10.89 18.71
N ALA A 52 2.55 11.98 18.42
CA ALA A 52 2.63 13.13 19.31
C ALA A 52 1.29 13.90 19.41
N ARG A 53 0.37 13.67 18.47
CA ARG A 53 -0.99 14.23 18.46
C ARG A 53 -2.02 13.28 19.05
N LEU A 54 -1.62 12.05 19.42
CA LEU A 54 -2.51 10.96 19.89
C LEU A 54 -3.69 10.67 18.96
N LYS A 55 -3.61 11.13 17.70
CA LYS A 55 -4.68 11.04 16.72
C LYS A 55 -4.09 11.00 15.32
N LEU A 56 -4.61 10.09 14.51
CA LEU A 56 -4.26 9.99 13.11
C LEU A 56 -4.89 11.13 12.31
N ASP A 57 -4.10 11.73 11.41
CA ASP A 57 -4.56 12.82 10.56
C ASP A 57 -5.61 12.35 9.53
N GLY A 58 -6.60 13.20 9.24
CA GLY A 58 -7.69 12.89 8.32
C GLY A 58 -7.20 12.55 6.91
N ARG A 59 -6.21 13.32 6.43
CA ARG A 59 -5.56 13.07 5.13
C ARG A 59 -4.83 11.73 5.12
N THR A 60 -4.16 11.35 6.20
CA THR A 60 -3.51 10.04 6.32
C THR A 60 -4.55 8.91 6.21
N MET A 61 -5.67 9.01 6.92
CA MET A 61 -6.76 8.02 6.84
C MET A 61 -7.37 7.89 5.44
N GLU A 62 -7.57 9.02 4.76
CA GLU A 62 -8.06 9.05 3.37
C GLU A 62 -7.12 8.28 2.43
N ILE A 63 -5.81 8.56 2.51
CA ILE A 63 -4.79 7.96 1.64
C ILE A 63 -4.63 6.46 1.92
N GLN A 64 -4.59 6.04 3.19
CA GLN A 64 -4.55 4.62 3.57
C GLN A 64 -5.71 3.85 2.95
N ARG A 65 -6.93 4.39 3.09
CA ARG A 65 -8.14 3.80 2.51
C ARG A 65 -8.07 3.78 0.97
N LEU A 66 -7.51 4.81 0.34
CA LEU A 66 -7.35 4.90 -1.11
C LEU A 66 -6.39 3.82 -1.65
N ILE A 67 -5.19 3.70 -1.05
CA ILE A 67 -4.18 2.70 -1.44
C ILE A 67 -4.75 1.29 -1.31
N GLY A 68 -5.35 0.98 -0.15
CA GLY A 68 -5.96 -0.33 0.07
C GLY A 68 -7.07 -0.64 -0.95
N ARG A 69 -7.94 0.32 -1.29
CA ARG A 69 -8.98 0.11 -2.32
C ARG A 69 -8.39 -0.12 -3.70
N ALA A 70 -7.37 0.65 -4.08
CA ALA A 70 -6.73 0.53 -5.38
C ALA A 70 -6.13 -0.87 -5.58
N LEU A 71 -5.38 -1.37 -4.59
CA LEU A 71 -4.72 -2.67 -4.68
C LEU A 71 -5.70 -3.84 -4.65
N ARG A 72 -6.74 -3.78 -3.81
CA ARG A 72 -7.79 -4.83 -3.78
C ARG A 72 -8.55 -4.94 -5.11
N SER A 73 -8.64 -3.85 -5.88
CA SER A 73 -9.37 -3.86 -7.16
C SER A 73 -8.71 -4.73 -8.25
N VAL A 74 -7.41 -4.99 -8.13
CA VAL A 74 -6.63 -5.75 -9.12
C VAL A 74 -6.18 -7.12 -8.63
N MET A 75 -6.66 -7.57 -7.47
CA MET A 75 -6.27 -8.84 -6.87
C MET A 75 -7.46 -9.77 -6.65
N ASP A 76 -7.26 -11.06 -6.89
CA ASP A 76 -8.16 -12.12 -6.49
C ASP A 76 -7.93 -12.48 -5.01
N LEU A 77 -8.73 -11.89 -4.14
CA LEU A 77 -8.63 -12.13 -2.70
C LEU A 77 -9.05 -13.55 -2.30
N LYS A 78 -9.89 -14.22 -3.08
CA LYS A 78 -10.27 -15.62 -2.79
C LYS A 78 -9.12 -16.56 -3.12
N ALA A 79 -8.45 -16.34 -4.24
CA ALA A 79 -7.27 -17.12 -4.62
C ALA A 79 -6.06 -16.87 -3.69
N LEU A 80 -6.04 -15.77 -2.93
CA LEU A 80 -5.03 -15.51 -1.90
C LEU A 80 -5.19 -16.42 -0.67
N GLY A 81 -6.42 -16.85 -0.38
CA GLY A 81 -6.76 -17.56 0.86
C GLY A 81 -6.64 -16.68 2.10
N GLU A 82 -6.76 -17.27 3.29
CA GLU A 82 -6.80 -16.52 4.57
C GLU A 82 -5.43 -15.94 4.98
N LYS A 83 -4.98 -14.93 4.25
CA LYS A 83 -3.78 -14.15 4.52
C LYS A 83 -4.10 -12.66 4.42
N THR A 84 -3.40 -11.86 5.22
CA THR A 84 -3.43 -10.40 5.08
C THR A 84 -2.11 -9.92 4.52
N ILE A 85 -2.19 -9.06 3.51
CA ILE A 85 -1.04 -8.32 2.99
C ILE A 85 -1.11 -6.90 3.55
N TRP A 86 -0.12 -6.57 4.36
CA TRP A 86 0.11 -5.22 4.89
C TRP A 86 1.01 -4.46 3.92
N ILE A 87 0.53 -3.31 3.49
CA ILE A 87 1.24 -2.42 2.59
C ILE A 87 1.64 -1.19 3.37
N ASP A 88 2.94 -0.94 3.53
CA ASP A 88 3.41 0.27 4.20
C ASP A 88 4.00 1.22 3.17
N CYS A 89 3.53 2.46 3.19
CA CYS A 89 3.97 3.53 2.30
C CYS A 89 4.54 4.67 3.13
N ASP A 90 5.86 4.68 3.26
CA ASP A 90 6.59 5.69 4.03
C ASP A 90 7.20 6.74 3.09
N VAL A 91 6.67 7.96 3.15
CA VAL A 91 7.21 9.08 2.38
C VAL A 91 8.42 9.66 3.07
N ILE A 92 9.55 9.57 2.39
CA ILE A 92 10.83 10.11 2.87
C ILE A 92 11.13 11.49 2.30
N GLN A 93 10.62 11.80 1.10
CA GLN A 93 10.72 13.12 0.47
C GLN A 93 9.43 13.40 -0.31
N ALA A 94 8.89 14.62 -0.21
CA ALA A 94 7.60 14.98 -0.76
C ALA A 94 7.68 16.30 -1.55
N ASP A 95 7.43 16.21 -2.85
CA ASP A 95 7.29 17.33 -3.79
C ASP A 95 6.07 17.12 -4.69
N GLY A 96 4.89 16.94 -4.06
CA GLY A 96 3.64 16.65 -4.78
C GLY A 96 3.46 15.19 -5.21
N GLY A 97 2.22 14.79 -5.53
CA GLY A 97 1.95 13.44 -6.04
C GLY A 97 2.24 12.26 -5.10
N THR A 98 2.49 12.47 -3.80
CA THR A 98 2.91 11.39 -2.88
C THR A 98 1.91 10.23 -2.82
N ARG A 99 0.60 10.54 -2.80
CA ARG A 99 -0.46 9.51 -2.77
C ARG A 99 -0.49 8.62 -4.02
N THR A 100 -0.21 9.19 -5.19
CA THR A 100 -0.23 8.49 -6.47
C THR A 100 1.06 7.70 -6.69
N ALA A 101 2.20 8.26 -6.25
CA ALA A 101 3.46 7.53 -6.16
C ALA A 101 3.33 6.31 -5.22
N SER A 102 2.69 6.46 -4.06
CA SER A 102 2.45 5.34 -3.14
C SER A 102 1.65 4.19 -3.77
N ILE A 103 0.58 4.48 -4.52
CA ILE A 103 -0.21 3.43 -5.20
C ILE A 103 0.67 2.67 -6.20
N THR A 104 1.43 3.39 -7.02
CA THR A 104 2.28 2.82 -8.05
C THR A 104 3.41 1.97 -7.45
N GLY A 105 4.11 2.48 -6.44
CA GLY A 105 5.18 1.75 -5.75
C GLY A 105 4.67 0.56 -4.93
N ALA A 106 3.52 0.71 -4.28
CA ALA A 106 2.89 -0.36 -3.50
C ALA A 106 2.44 -1.53 -4.37
N PHE A 107 1.96 -1.27 -5.59
CA PHE A 107 1.62 -2.34 -6.51
C PHE A 107 2.84 -3.20 -6.85
N VAL A 108 3.99 -2.59 -7.11
CA VAL A 108 5.24 -3.34 -7.36
C VAL A 108 5.64 -4.16 -6.12
N ALA A 109 5.57 -3.56 -4.92
CA ALA A 109 5.87 -4.28 -3.68
C ALA A 109 4.92 -5.47 -3.45
N LEU A 110 3.64 -5.32 -3.77
CA LEU A 110 2.64 -6.39 -3.72
C LEU A 110 2.99 -7.51 -4.71
N VAL A 111 3.32 -7.18 -5.95
CA VAL A 111 3.74 -8.15 -6.97
C VAL A 111 4.96 -8.94 -6.51
N ASP A 112 5.98 -8.27 -5.96
CA ASP A 112 7.17 -8.92 -5.42
C ASP A 112 6.84 -9.89 -4.29
N ALA A 113 5.96 -9.50 -3.37
CA ALA A 113 5.52 -10.35 -2.26
C ALA A 113 4.76 -11.59 -2.76
N ILE A 114 3.85 -11.43 -3.73
CA ILE A 114 3.11 -12.55 -4.33
C ILE A 114 4.04 -13.47 -5.12
N ASN A 115 4.98 -12.92 -5.87
CA ASN A 115 5.98 -13.72 -6.59
C ASN A 115 6.87 -14.52 -5.64
N LYS A 116 7.26 -13.93 -4.50
CA LYS A 116 7.99 -14.65 -3.46
C LYS A 116 7.16 -15.81 -2.91
N LEU A 117 5.88 -15.57 -2.58
CA LEU A 117 4.99 -16.61 -2.07
C LEU A 117 4.75 -17.71 -3.10
N HIS A 118 4.59 -17.36 -4.38
CA HIS A 118 4.44 -18.32 -5.49
C HIS A 118 5.67 -19.21 -5.68
N LYS A 119 6.88 -18.67 -5.46
CA LYS A 119 8.12 -19.47 -5.54
C LYS A 119 8.22 -20.48 -4.40
N GLU A 120 7.74 -20.13 -3.21
CA GLU A 120 7.74 -21.01 -2.04
C GLU A 120 6.64 -22.08 -2.14
N LYS A 121 5.44 -21.66 -2.58
CA LYS A 121 4.31 -22.55 -2.83
C LYS A 121 3.58 -22.07 -4.09
N PRO A 122 3.77 -22.75 -5.23
CA PRO A 122 3.11 -22.39 -6.47
C PRO A 122 1.59 -22.39 -6.31
N PHE A 123 0.99 -21.40 -6.95
CA PHE A 123 -0.46 -21.23 -7.03
C PHE A 123 -0.94 -21.81 -8.35
N ASP A 124 -2.09 -22.48 -8.31
CA ASP A 124 -2.76 -22.93 -9.53
C ASP A 124 -3.28 -21.73 -10.35
N VAL A 125 -3.69 -20.67 -9.66
CA VAL A 125 -4.16 -19.42 -10.25
C VAL A 125 -3.35 -18.26 -9.66
N TYR A 126 -2.74 -17.47 -10.53
CA TYR A 126 -2.02 -16.27 -10.11
C TYR A 126 -2.99 -15.19 -9.60
N GLN A 127 -2.74 -14.64 -8.41
CA GLN A 127 -3.73 -13.80 -7.73
C GLN A 127 -3.86 -12.39 -8.31
N ILE A 128 -2.85 -11.88 -9.02
CA ILE A 128 -2.90 -10.51 -9.55
C ILE A 128 -3.53 -10.54 -10.94
N ARG A 129 -4.69 -9.87 -11.07
CA ARG A 129 -5.53 -9.88 -12.28
C ARG A 129 -5.16 -8.80 -13.28
N SER A 130 -4.62 -7.67 -12.80
CA SER A 130 -4.25 -6.53 -13.64
C SER A 130 -3.17 -5.69 -12.97
N PHE A 131 -2.52 -4.84 -13.76
CA PHE A 131 -1.67 -3.77 -13.25
C PHE A 131 -2.51 -2.61 -12.71
N VAL A 132 -2.00 -1.91 -11.69
CA VAL A 132 -2.54 -0.61 -11.25
C VAL A 132 -1.40 0.39 -11.07
N SER A 133 -1.66 1.62 -11.49
CA SER A 133 -0.80 2.79 -11.25
C SER A 133 -1.69 4.02 -11.03
N ALA A 134 -1.10 5.11 -10.57
CA ALA A 134 -1.84 6.37 -10.40
C ALA A 134 -0.95 7.57 -10.70
N THR A 135 -1.56 8.65 -11.20
CA THR A 135 -0.91 9.95 -11.42
C THR A 135 -1.87 11.09 -11.05
N SER A 136 -1.32 12.27 -10.75
CA SER A 136 -2.09 13.48 -10.47
C SER A 136 -2.17 14.37 -11.71
N VAL A 137 -3.27 15.12 -11.84
CA VAL A 137 -3.47 16.13 -12.88
C VAL A 137 -4.11 17.38 -12.27
N GLY A 138 -3.93 18.54 -12.89
CA GLY A 138 -4.51 19.80 -12.45
C GLY A 138 -4.54 20.83 -13.58
N ILE A 139 -5.38 21.86 -13.42
CA ILE A 139 -5.41 23.06 -14.26
C ILE A 139 -4.67 24.14 -13.48
N VAL A 140 -3.72 24.81 -14.13
CA VAL A 140 -2.85 25.85 -13.54
C VAL A 140 -3.10 27.18 -14.24
#